data_AF-A0A5P2XBH5-F1
#
_entry.id   AF-A0A5P2XBH5-F1
#
_cell.length_a   1.000
_cell.length_b   1.000
_cell.length_c   1.000
_cell.angle_alpha   90.00
_cell.angle_beta   90.00
_cell.angle_gamma   90.00
#
_symmetry.space_group_name_H-M   'P 1'
#
loop_
_entity.id
_entity.type
_entity.pdbx_description
1 polymer ?
#
loop_
_entity_poly.entity_id
_entity_poly.type
_entity_poly.pdbx_seq_one_letter_code
_entity_poly.pdbx_strand_id
1 'polypeptide(L)'
;MTVVIGLLGVVLGGLLGAVGSYVTTRSGLLMQLEHAYDVTLRDRRLDRYERLFHVSRCVPRYWPEGEEPSRADLVRFRKEFHDWYFGEEAGGMYLTPAAKELYLALQNALFDGIGTGTAADTEEAGDSPVSAADSEAVRRCASELRHQLVEDVGVAQPPRMRWARVGRTEAPGGRAS
;
A
#
# COMPACT_ATOMS: atom_id res chain seq x y z
N MET A 1 -45.85 -48.23 4.97
CA MET A 1 -44.98 -47.33 5.76
C MET A 1 -43.66 -46.97 5.07
N THR A 2 -43.16 -47.76 4.12
CA THR A 2 -41.90 -47.51 3.39
C THR A 2 -41.92 -46.29 2.47
N VAL A 3 -43.06 -45.99 1.85
CA VAL A 3 -43.21 -44.83 0.93
C VAL A 3 -43.08 -43.48 1.66
N VAL A 4 -43.60 -43.37 2.88
CA VAL A 4 -43.54 -42.14 3.69
C VAL A 4 -42.11 -41.83 4.13
N ILE A 5 -41.32 -42.85 4.48
CA ILE A 5 -39.92 -42.72 4.87
C ILE A 5 -39.06 -42.25 3.69
N GLY A 6 -39.29 -42.80 2.48
CA GLY A 6 -38.60 -42.36 1.27
C GLY A 6 -38.91 -40.90 0.89
N LEU A 7 -40.17 -40.49 1.03
CA LEU A 7 -40.61 -39.13 0.71
C LEU A 7 -40.06 -38.10 1.71
N LEU A 8 -40.02 -38.44 3.01
CA LEU A 8 -39.33 -37.65 4.03
C LEU A 8 -37.83 -37.47 3.73
N GLY A 9 -37.15 -38.53 3.28
CA GLY A 9 -35.72 -38.46 2.90
C GLY A 9 -35.45 -37.51 1.73
N VAL A 10 -36.31 -37.52 0.70
CA VAL A 10 -36.17 -36.61 -0.46
C VAL A 10 -36.41 -35.16 -0.06
N VAL A 11 -37.43 -34.88 0.75
CA VAL A 11 -37.72 -33.51 1.22
C VAL A 11 -36.58 -33.00 2.10
N LEU A 12 -36.11 -33.81 3.05
CA LEU A 12 -35.02 -33.42 3.95
C LEU A 12 -33.70 -33.23 3.18
N GLY A 13 -33.39 -34.13 2.24
CA GLY A 13 -32.20 -34.04 1.39
C GLY A 13 -32.23 -32.81 0.46
N GLY A 14 -33.40 -32.52 -0.15
CA GLY A 14 -33.58 -31.34 -0.98
C GLY A 14 -33.44 -30.03 -0.18
N LEU A 15 -33.97 -29.99 1.04
CA LEU A 15 -33.90 -28.81 1.90
C LEU A 15 -32.47 -28.58 2.41
N LEU A 16 -31.76 -29.64 2.84
CA LEU A 16 -30.35 -29.56 3.21
C LEU A 16 -29.46 -29.17 2.03
N GLY A 17 -29.73 -29.70 0.83
CA GLY A 17 -29.02 -29.35 -0.40
C GLY A 17 -29.23 -27.88 -0.79
N ALA A 18 -30.45 -27.36 -0.66
CA ALA A 18 -30.76 -25.96 -0.94
C ALA A 18 -30.06 -25.01 0.06
N VAL A 19 -30.07 -25.34 1.35
CA VAL A 19 -29.37 -24.57 2.39
C VAL A 19 -27.86 -24.60 2.15
N GLY A 20 -27.28 -25.78 1.88
CA GLY A 20 -25.85 -25.94 1.59
C GLY A 20 -25.42 -25.16 0.35
N SER A 21 -26.23 -25.19 -0.72
CA SER A 21 -25.99 -24.43 -1.95
C SER A 21 -26.06 -22.91 -1.70
N TYR A 22 -27.04 -22.45 -0.92
CA TYR A 22 -27.17 -21.03 -0.57
C TYR A 22 -25.97 -20.51 0.23
N VAL A 23 -25.55 -21.25 1.26
CA VAL A 23 -24.39 -20.88 2.08
C VAL A 23 -23.12 -20.83 1.23
N THR A 24 -22.88 -21.86 0.41
CA THR A 24 -21.70 -21.93 -0.46
C THR A 24 -21.66 -20.78 -1.46
N THR A 25 -22.79 -20.48 -2.11
CA THR A 25 -22.92 -19.38 -3.06
C THR A 25 -22.66 -18.04 -2.37
N ARG A 26 -23.26 -17.82 -1.19
CA ARG A 26 -23.08 -16.58 -0.43
C ARG A 26 -21.65 -16.39 0.03
N SER A 27 -21.00 -17.43 0.53
CA SER A 27 -19.58 -17.37 0.93
C SER A 27 -18.67 -17.09 -0.26
N GLY A 28 -18.94 -17.70 -1.43
CA GLY A 28 -18.20 -17.43 -2.66
C GLY A 28 -18.31 -15.97 -3.10
N LEU A 29 -19.53 -15.41 -3.06
CA LEU A 29 -19.75 -13.99 -3.39
C LEU A 29 -19.01 -13.03 -2.46
N LEU A 30 -19.00 -13.30 -1.15
CA LEU A 30 -18.27 -12.47 -0.19
C LEU A 30 -16.76 -12.50 -0.44
N MET A 31 -16.19 -13.69 -0.64
CA MET A 31 -14.76 -13.82 -0.96
C MET A 31 -14.40 -13.13 -2.28
N GLN A 32 -15.27 -13.21 -3.29
CA GLN A 32 -15.07 -12.51 -4.56
C GLN A 32 -15.12 -10.99 -4.40
N LEU A 33 -16.04 -10.47 -3.58
CA LEU A 33 -16.14 -9.04 -3.28
C LEU A 33 -14.92 -8.53 -2.53
N GLU A 34 -14.45 -9.25 -1.51
CA GLU A 34 -13.23 -8.93 -0.78
C GLU A 34 -12.02 -8.93 -1.73
N HIS A 35 -11.87 -9.99 -2.54
CA HIS A 35 -10.78 -10.07 -3.49
C HIS A 35 -10.82 -8.95 -4.54
N ALA A 36 -11.99 -8.64 -5.10
CA ALA A 36 -12.15 -7.57 -6.07
C ALA A 36 -11.86 -6.19 -5.46
N TYR A 37 -12.27 -5.97 -4.21
CA TYR A 37 -11.95 -4.76 -3.46
C TYR A 37 -10.45 -4.62 -3.24
N ASP A 38 -9.78 -5.68 -2.79
CA ASP A 38 -8.33 -5.68 -2.54
C ASP A 38 -7.54 -5.42 -3.83
N VAL A 39 -7.92 -6.07 -4.94
CA VAL A 39 -7.30 -5.84 -6.25
C VAL A 39 -7.50 -4.40 -6.69
N THR A 40 -8.73 -3.88 -6.61
CA THR A 40 -9.03 -2.50 -7.00
C THR A 40 -8.24 -1.49 -6.16
N LEU A 41 -8.14 -1.71 -4.85
CA LEU A 41 -7.39 -0.83 -3.96
C LEU A 41 -5.89 -0.89 -4.26
N ARG A 42 -5.35 -2.08 -4.49
CA ARG A 42 -3.94 -2.28 -4.85
C ARG A 42 -3.62 -1.59 -6.18
N ASP A 43 -4.45 -1.77 -7.20
CA ASP A 43 -4.22 -1.19 -8.52
C ASP A 43 -4.28 0.35 -8.48
N ARG A 44 -5.21 0.91 -7.68
CA ARG A 44 -5.24 2.36 -7.42
C ARG A 44 -4.01 2.84 -6.66
N ARG A 45 -3.54 2.10 -5.65
CA ARG A 45 -2.30 2.44 -4.93
C ARG A 45 -1.10 2.42 -5.87
N LEU A 46 -1.00 1.41 -6.74
CA LEU A 46 0.10 1.27 -7.68
C LEU A 46 0.25 2.52 -8.57
N ASP A 47 -0.83 2.96 -9.23
CA ASP A 47 -0.81 4.16 -10.08
C ASP A 47 -0.40 5.42 -9.29
N ARG A 48 -0.87 5.57 -8.05
CA ARG A 48 -0.50 6.73 -7.21
C ARG A 48 0.94 6.65 -6.70
N TYR A 49 1.40 5.46 -6.36
CA TYR A 49 2.72 5.22 -5.78
C TYR A 49 3.80 5.33 -6.84
N GLU A 50 3.53 4.89 -8.08
CA GLU A 50 4.40 5.13 -9.23
C GLU A 50 4.67 6.63 -9.41
N ARG A 51 3.62 7.46 -9.36
CA ARG A 51 3.76 8.92 -9.46
C ARG A 51 4.55 9.50 -8.30
N LEU A 52 4.30 9.08 -7.07
CA LEU A 52 5.08 9.53 -5.91
C LEU A 52 6.55 9.13 -6.03
N PHE A 53 6.80 7.92 -6.50
CA PHE A 53 8.15 7.41 -6.75
C PHE A 53 8.87 8.30 -7.77
N HIS A 54 8.18 8.68 -8.85
CA HIS A 54 8.70 9.63 -9.84
C HIS A 54 8.95 11.02 -9.27
N VAL A 55 8.05 11.58 -8.46
CA VAL A 55 8.28 12.86 -7.77
C VAL A 55 9.53 12.77 -6.90
N SER A 56 9.72 11.65 -6.19
CA SER A 56 10.88 11.45 -5.32
C SER A 56 12.24 11.39 -6.02
N ARG A 57 12.28 11.36 -7.37
CA ARG A 57 13.52 11.43 -8.14
C ARG A 57 14.32 12.70 -7.86
N CYS A 58 13.65 13.77 -7.44
CA CYS A 58 14.28 15.02 -7.06
C CYS A 58 15.18 14.87 -5.83
N VAL A 59 15.06 13.78 -5.07
CA VAL A 59 15.95 13.42 -3.96
C VAL A 59 16.61 12.07 -4.26
N PRO A 60 17.72 12.04 -5.01
CA PRO A 60 18.46 10.82 -5.30
C PRO A 60 19.07 10.23 -4.03
N ARG A 61 19.52 8.97 -4.13
CA ARG A 61 20.19 8.29 -3.01
C ARG A 61 21.52 8.95 -2.64
N TYR A 62 22.23 9.46 -3.64
CA TYR A 62 23.47 10.21 -3.51
C TYR A 62 23.43 11.38 -4.49
N TRP A 63 23.88 12.54 -4.04
CA TRP A 63 24.16 13.67 -4.91
C TRP A 63 25.56 13.49 -5.50
N PRO A 64 25.77 13.81 -6.79
CA PRO A 64 27.10 14.05 -7.30
C PRO A 64 27.79 15.17 -6.51
N GLU A 65 29.12 15.12 -6.40
CA GLU A 65 29.89 16.15 -5.68
C GLU A 65 29.64 17.53 -6.29
N GLY A 66 29.20 18.49 -5.47
CA GLY A 66 28.90 19.86 -5.91
C GLY A 66 27.52 20.04 -6.55
N GLU A 67 26.70 18.99 -6.59
CA GLU A 67 25.30 19.03 -7.02
C GLU A 67 24.33 18.92 -5.84
N GLU A 68 24.79 19.21 -4.62
CA GLU A 68 23.90 19.31 -3.46
C GLU A 68 22.81 20.38 -3.69
N PRO A 69 21.56 20.09 -3.29
CA PRO A 69 20.46 21.01 -3.50
C PRO A 69 20.67 22.30 -2.71
N SER A 70 20.29 23.41 -3.32
CA SER A 70 20.11 24.69 -2.63
C SER A 70 18.88 24.65 -1.73
N ARG A 71 18.74 25.65 -0.84
CA ARG A 71 17.51 25.83 -0.06
C ARG A 71 16.31 26.08 -0.97
N ALA A 72 16.48 26.82 -2.06
CA ALA A 72 15.43 27.04 -3.06
C ALA A 72 14.97 25.74 -3.72
N ASP A 73 15.89 24.80 -3.97
CA ASP A 73 15.55 23.47 -4.47
C ASP A 73 14.69 22.69 -3.46
N LEU A 74 15.01 22.75 -2.16
CA LEU A 74 14.17 22.10 -1.13
C LEU A 74 12.77 22.69 -1.05
N VAL A 75 12.61 24.01 -1.22
CA VAL A 75 11.28 24.65 -1.31
C VAL A 75 10.51 24.08 -2.50
N ARG A 76 11.15 23.97 -3.67
CA ARG A 76 10.54 23.38 -4.87
C ARG A 76 10.15 21.93 -4.62
N PHE A 77 11.05 21.10 -4.07
CA PHE A 77 10.78 19.69 -3.79
C PHE A 77 9.59 19.53 -2.84
N ARG A 78 9.58 20.26 -1.73
CA ARG A 78 8.48 20.24 -0.76
C ARG A 78 7.14 20.58 -1.40
N LYS A 79 7.13 21.57 -2.32
CA LYS A 79 5.95 21.95 -3.09
C LYS A 79 5.51 20.82 -4.03
N GLU A 80 6.42 20.20 -4.77
CA GLU A 80 6.09 19.07 -5.66
C GLU A 80 5.46 17.89 -4.89
N PHE A 81 6.01 17.54 -3.72
CA PHE A 81 5.40 16.51 -2.85
C PHE A 81 4.03 16.94 -2.32
N HIS A 82 3.90 18.19 -1.88
CA HIS A 82 2.64 18.73 -1.39
C HIS A 82 1.55 18.72 -2.48
N ASP A 83 1.89 19.15 -3.68
CA ASP A 83 0.99 19.19 -4.84
C ASP A 83 0.59 17.78 -5.26
N TRP A 84 1.47 16.78 -5.16
CA TRP A 84 1.09 15.39 -5.34
C TRP A 84 0.10 14.89 -4.26
N TYR A 85 0.32 15.27 -3.00
CA TYR A 85 -0.50 14.78 -1.88
C TYR A 85 -1.92 15.35 -1.90
N PHE A 86 -2.05 16.66 -2.19
CA PHE A 86 -3.33 17.40 -2.17
C PHE A 86 -3.87 17.74 -3.57
N GLY A 87 -3.18 17.36 -4.64
CA GLY A 87 -3.59 17.64 -6.01
C GLY A 87 -4.90 16.95 -6.40
N GLU A 88 -5.31 17.16 -7.65
CA GLU A 88 -6.61 16.68 -8.17
C GLU A 88 -6.82 15.18 -7.99
N GLU A 89 -5.73 14.40 -8.03
CA GLU A 89 -5.77 12.95 -7.88
C GLU A 89 -5.77 12.46 -6.43
N ALA A 90 -5.61 13.40 -5.48
CA ALA A 90 -5.56 13.18 -4.04
C ALA A 90 -4.65 12.00 -3.65
N GLY A 91 -3.40 12.00 -4.14
CA GLY A 91 -2.45 10.90 -3.95
C GLY A 91 -2.28 10.49 -2.49
N GLY A 92 -2.32 11.47 -1.58
CA GLY A 92 -2.23 11.25 -0.13
C GLY A 92 -3.31 10.34 0.46
N MET A 93 -4.48 10.21 -0.18
CA MET A 93 -5.56 9.34 0.30
C MET A 93 -5.24 7.85 0.19
N TYR A 94 -4.29 7.48 -0.67
CA TYR A 94 -3.95 6.09 -0.96
C TYR A 94 -2.75 5.58 -0.16
N LEU A 95 -2.11 6.44 0.63
CA LEU A 95 -1.02 6.06 1.51
C LEU A 95 -1.51 5.11 2.61
N THR A 96 -0.76 4.03 2.85
CA THR A 96 -0.92 3.26 4.08
C THR A 96 -0.50 4.12 5.28
N PRO A 97 -0.91 3.75 6.52
CA PRO A 97 -0.45 4.46 7.71
C PRO A 97 1.09 4.56 7.78
N ALA A 98 1.81 3.46 7.49
CA ALA A 98 3.27 3.43 7.50
C ALA A 98 3.88 4.35 6.42
N ALA A 99 3.39 4.28 5.18
CA ALA A 99 3.86 5.17 4.11
C ALA A 99 3.57 6.65 4.41
N LYS A 100 2.42 6.93 5.03
CA LYS A 100 2.03 8.28 5.42
C LYS A 100 2.96 8.86 6.49
N GLU A 101 3.34 8.07 7.50
CA GLU A 101 4.31 8.51 8.52
C GLU A 101 5.65 8.89 7.88
N LEU A 102 6.18 8.06 6.99
CA LEU A 102 7.43 8.31 6.28
C LEU A 102 7.32 9.52 5.33
N TYR A 103 6.19 9.69 4.65
CA TYR A 103 5.93 10.86 3.82
C TYR A 103 5.95 12.15 4.64
N LEU A 104 5.30 12.16 5.81
CA LEU A 104 5.32 13.32 6.70
C LEU A 104 6.71 13.58 7.29
N ALA A 105 7.45 12.53 7.61
CA ALA A 105 8.85 12.65 8.04
C ALA A 105 9.72 13.30 6.95
N LEU A 106 9.55 12.92 5.68
CA LEU A 106 10.22 13.57 4.55
C LEU A 106 9.82 15.04 4.41
N GLN A 107 8.53 15.37 4.50
CA GLN A 107 8.07 16.76 4.41
C GLN A 107 8.61 17.63 5.54
N ASN A 108 8.76 17.07 6.74
CA ASN A 108 9.39 17.75 7.87
C ASN A 108 10.89 17.94 7.65
N ALA A 109 11.61 16.90 7.20
CA ALA A 109 13.03 17.01 6.87
C ALA A 109 13.31 18.08 5.80
N LEU A 110 12.44 18.15 4.77
CA LEU A 110 12.51 19.20 3.75
C LEU A 110 12.26 20.58 4.35
N PHE A 111 11.28 20.72 5.25
CA PHE A 111 10.98 21.98 5.94
C PHE A 111 12.14 22.43 6.84
N ASP A 112 12.71 21.51 7.63
CA ASP A 112 13.82 21.79 8.53
C ASP A 112 15.07 22.22 7.73
N GLY A 113 15.36 21.55 6.61
CA GLY A 113 16.48 21.89 5.73
C GLY A 113 16.36 23.26 5.04
N ILE A 114 15.14 23.76 4.83
CA ILE A 114 14.91 25.14 4.34
C ILE A 114 15.40 26.17 5.37
N GLY A 115 15.30 25.86 6.66
CA GLY A 115 15.68 26.72 7.78
C GLY A 115 14.63 27.80 8.08
N THR A 116 14.28 27.99 9.35
CA THR A 116 13.24 28.93 9.81
C THR A 116 13.77 30.31 10.25
N GLY A 117 14.99 30.67 9.87
CA GLY A 117 15.62 31.93 10.27
C GLY A 117 15.51 33.03 9.21
N THR A 118 15.40 34.27 9.67
CA THR A 118 15.43 35.59 8.99
C THR A 118 16.40 35.78 7.80
N ALA A 119 17.26 34.80 7.50
CA ALA A 119 18.09 34.78 6.31
C ALA A 119 17.30 34.41 5.04
N ALA A 120 16.21 33.65 5.13
CA ALA A 120 15.43 33.20 3.97
C ALA A 120 14.77 34.34 3.15
N ASP A 121 14.68 35.54 3.73
CA ASP A 121 14.10 36.73 3.08
C ASP A 121 15.12 37.52 2.24
N THR A 122 16.39 37.10 2.21
CA THR A 122 17.41 37.69 1.33
C THR A 122 17.63 36.76 0.15
N GLU A 123 17.49 37.25 -1.09
CA GLU A 123 17.64 36.45 -2.33
C GLU A 123 18.96 35.64 -2.37
N GLU A 124 20.03 36.15 -1.74
CA GLU A 124 21.33 35.46 -1.62
C GLU A 124 21.32 34.19 -0.75
N ALA A 125 20.38 34.06 0.20
CA ALA A 125 20.32 32.89 1.09
C ALA A 125 19.63 31.67 0.45
N GLY A 126 18.80 31.90 -0.58
CA GLY A 126 18.09 30.84 -1.30
C GLY A 126 19.02 29.93 -2.10
N ASP A 127 20.11 30.49 -2.61
CA ASP A 127 21.10 29.80 -3.45
C ASP A 127 22.21 29.11 -2.64
N SER A 128 22.22 29.32 -1.32
CA SER A 128 23.18 28.65 -0.44
C SER A 128 22.89 27.15 -0.38
N PRO A 129 23.94 26.31 -0.47
CA PRO A 129 23.78 24.86 -0.36
C PRO A 129 23.24 24.49 1.03
N VAL A 130 22.42 23.44 1.05
CA VAL A 130 21.88 22.87 2.27
C VAL A 130 23.01 22.24 3.09
N SER A 131 22.89 22.23 4.42
CA SER A 131 23.90 21.59 5.27
C SER A 131 24.00 20.09 4.96
N ALA A 132 25.19 19.51 5.11
CA ALA A 132 25.39 18.09 4.87
C ALA A 132 24.46 17.21 5.72
N ALA A 133 24.19 17.62 6.97
CA ALA A 133 23.29 16.93 7.88
C ALA A 133 21.83 16.95 7.41
N ASP A 134 21.33 18.10 6.96
CA ASP A 134 19.96 18.22 6.44
C ASP A 134 19.81 17.46 5.11
N SER A 135 20.82 17.53 4.23
CA SER A 135 20.85 16.77 2.98
C SER A 135 20.84 15.26 3.24
N GLU A 136 21.59 14.77 4.23
CA GLU A 136 21.53 13.38 4.66
C GLU A 136 20.16 12.99 5.22
N ALA A 137 19.56 13.83 6.06
CA ALA A 137 18.25 13.57 6.65
C ALA A 137 17.16 13.44 5.58
N VAL A 138 17.12 14.38 4.62
CA VAL A 138 16.18 14.36 3.48
C VAL A 138 16.38 13.09 2.64
N ARG A 139 17.62 12.73 2.31
CA ARG A 139 17.91 11.51 1.53
C ARG A 139 17.50 10.24 2.26
N ARG A 140 17.75 10.15 3.57
CA ARG A 140 17.34 9.01 4.39
C ARG A 140 15.82 8.84 4.36
N CYS A 141 15.07 9.90 4.67
CA CYS A 141 13.60 9.86 4.65
C CYS A 141 13.04 9.52 3.26
N ALA A 142 13.62 10.06 2.19
CA ALA A 142 13.20 9.72 0.83
C ALA A 142 13.48 8.25 0.48
N SER A 143 14.61 7.70 0.94
CA SER A 143 14.93 6.28 0.75
C SER A 143 13.98 5.37 1.51
N GLU A 144 13.68 5.69 2.77
CA GLU A 144 12.73 4.93 3.59
C GLU A 144 11.32 4.97 2.99
N LEU A 145 10.86 6.15 2.55
CA LEU A 145 9.59 6.30 1.86
C LEU A 145 9.53 5.39 0.63
N ARG A 146 10.52 5.48 -0.28
CA ARG A 146 10.58 4.64 -1.49
C ARG A 146 10.54 3.15 -1.15
N HIS A 147 11.25 2.72 -0.11
CA HIS A 147 11.23 1.33 0.32
C HIS A 147 9.82 0.90 0.77
N GLN A 148 9.15 1.71 1.60
CA GLN A 148 7.79 1.41 2.05
C GLN A 148 6.77 1.36 0.91
N LEU A 149 6.89 2.25 -0.10
CA LEU A 149 6.00 2.21 -1.27
C LEU A 149 6.11 0.88 -2.02
N VAL A 150 7.32 0.34 -2.15
CA VAL A 150 7.57 -0.95 -2.82
C VAL A 150 7.01 -2.12 -1.98
N GLU A 151 7.16 -2.06 -0.65
CA GLU A 151 6.59 -3.03 0.28
C GLU A 151 5.06 -3.07 0.21
N ASP A 152 4.42 -1.90 0.19
CA ASP A 152 2.95 -1.75 0.17
C ASP A 152 2.31 -2.28 -1.12
N VAL A 153 3.00 -2.15 -2.26
CA VAL A 153 2.56 -2.73 -3.55
C VAL A 153 2.74 -4.25 -3.55
N GLY A 154 3.58 -4.78 -2.66
CA GLY A 154 3.84 -6.22 -2.53
C GLY A 154 4.84 -6.75 -3.56
N VAL A 155 5.65 -5.88 -4.20
CA VAL A 155 6.73 -6.33 -5.10
C VAL A 155 7.77 -7.16 -4.33
N ALA A 156 7.96 -6.86 -3.04
CA ALA A 156 8.89 -7.56 -2.15
C ALA A 156 8.28 -8.83 -1.50
N GLN A 157 6.97 -9.07 -1.63
CA GLN A 157 6.33 -10.25 -1.03
C GLN A 157 6.10 -11.34 -2.07
N PRO A 158 6.49 -12.60 -1.81
CA PRO A 158 6.13 -13.70 -2.70
C PRO A 158 4.60 -13.80 -2.80
N PRO A 159 4.06 -14.19 -3.97
CA PRO A 159 2.62 -14.30 -4.16
C PRO A 159 2.04 -15.17 -3.05
N ARG A 160 1.15 -14.59 -2.23
CA ARG A 160 0.46 -15.30 -1.16
C ARG A 160 -0.54 -16.27 -1.78
N MET A 161 -0.04 -17.36 -2.34
CA MET A 161 -0.86 -18.53 -2.63
C MET A 161 -1.23 -19.12 -1.28
N ARG A 162 -2.36 -18.66 -0.73
CA ARG A 162 -3.00 -19.31 0.41
C ARG A 162 -3.55 -20.62 -0.15
N TRP A 163 -2.69 -21.64 -0.24
CA TRP A 163 -3.13 -23.00 -0.54
C TRP A 163 -4.16 -23.31 0.53
N ALA A 164 -5.43 -23.32 0.13
CA ALA A 164 -6.47 -23.92 0.93
C ALA A 164 -5.95 -25.31 1.25
N ARG A 165 -5.61 -25.58 2.52
CA ARG A 165 -5.36 -26.95 2.95
C ARG A 165 -6.68 -27.66 2.68
N VAL A 166 -6.78 -28.30 1.53
CA VAL A 166 -7.76 -29.36 1.30
C VAL A 166 -7.48 -30.33 2.43
N GLY A 167 -8.39 -30.37 3.41
CA GLY A 167 -8.27 -31.27 4.54
C GLY A 167 -7.98 -32.65 4.02
N ARG A 168 -6.98 -33.32 4.62
CA ARG A 168 -6.59 -34.69 4.26
C ARG A 168 -7.87 -35.51 4.16
N THR A 169 -8.20 -36.01 2.97
CA THR A 169 -9.38 -36.84 2.76
C THR A 169 -9.18 -38.09 3.59
N GLU A 170 -9.82 -38.18 4.75
CA GLU A 170 -9.80 -39.39 5.55
C GLU A 170 -10.55 -40.48 4.77
N ALA A 171 -9.88 -41.60 4.54
CA ALA A 171 -10.50 -42.74 3.88
C ALA A 171 -11.67 -43.25 4.74
N PRO A 172 -12.79 -43.66 4.13
CA PRO A 172 -13.92 -44.19 4.88
C PRO A 172 -13.47 -45.40 5.70
N GLY A 173 -13.61 -45.30 7.02
CA GLY A 173 -13.20 -46.34 7.96
C GLY A 173 -13.87 -47.67 7.62
N GLY A 174 -13.05 -48.63 7.19
CA GLY A 174 -13.48 -50.01 7.01
C GLY A 174 -13.88 -50.58 8.37
N ARG A 175 -15.17 -50.91 8.51
CA ARG A 175 -15.66 -51.75 9.60
C ARG A 175 -15.02 -53.13 9.44
N ALA A 176 -14.12 -53.47 10.36
CA ALA A 176 -13.78 -54.86 10.63
C ALA A 176 -14.79 -55.39 11.67
N SER A 177 -15.39 -56.50 11.28
CA SER A 177 -16.34 -57.38 11.98
C SER A 177 -15.92 -57.82 13.37
#